data_AF-A0AAW4ERF3-F1
#
_entry.id   AF-A0AAW4ERF3-F1
#
_cell.length_a   1.000
_cell.length_b   1.000
_cell.length_c   1.000
_cell.angle_alpha   90.00
_cell.angle_beta   90.00
_cell.angle_gamma   90.00
#
_symmetry.space_group_name_H-M   'P 1'
#
loop_
_entity.id
_entity.type
_entity.pdbx_description
1 polymer ?
#
loop_
_entity_poly.entity_id
_entity_poly.type
_entity_poly.pdbx_seq_one_letter_code
_entity_poly.pdbx_strand_id
1 'polypeptide(L)'
;MDALTLPQRITLLRQQLPASISTCRQALMESGGDLAMAHAWIVRRLVAEYRQRTGAPVDEAAADLQRCGHDVERALVLWQRRHPAPPLPPLERIAQGHPLAAELAAQDDLRRFVHVLPGAHGAFEVRLVTHAARFTETAYGFDYDLAMHDPLTRVERRFADGMGALAILLQQHGIDHAGLRDVDDFDSCLLHSPIDAYL
;
A
#
# COMPACT_ATOMS: atom_id res chain seq x y z
N MET A 1 51.53 2.73 25.04
CA MET A 1 50.13 2.42 24.65
C MET A 1 50.19 1.32 23.62
N ASP A 2 49.75 0.11 23.97
CA ASP A 2 49.78 -1.01 23.03
C ASP A 2 48.82 -0.76 21.87
N ALA A 3 49.30 -1.04 20.66
CA ALA A 3 48.49 -0.89 19.46
C ALA A 3 47.34 -1.91 19.49
N LEU A 4 46.11 -1.42 19.39
CA LEU A 4 44.92 -2.28 19.31
C LEU A 4 45.06 -3.28 18.16
N THR A 5 44.81 -4.55 18.46
CA THR A 5 44.75 -5.63 17.46
C THR A 5 43.56 -5.43 16.50
N LEU A 6 43.63 -6.04 15.32
CA LEU A 6 42.55 -5.97 14.33
C LEU A 6 41.19 -6.44 14.89
N PRO A 7 41.08 -7.58 15.63
CA PRO A 7 39.81 -7.97 16.26
C PRO A 7 39.25 -6.93 17.23
N GLN A 8 40.10 -6.31 18.06
CA GLN A 8 39.68 -5.26 18.99
C GLN A 8 39.16 -4.02 18.25
N ARG A 9 39.83 -3.61 17.17
CA ARG A 9 39.38 -2.48 16.32
C ARG A 9 38.02 -2.75 15.68
N ILE A 10 37.79 -3.97 15.17
CA ILE A 10 36.50 -4.37 14.61
C ILE A 10 35.41 -4.34 15.68
N THR A 11 35.69 -4.85 16.88
CA THR A 11 34.73 -4.81 18.00
C THR A 11 34.34 -3.37 18.35
N LEU A 12 35.30 -2.45 18.43
CA LEU A 12 35.03 -1.03 18.73
C LEU A 12 34.15 -0.38 17.65
N LEU A 13 34.40 -0.64 16.37
CA LEU A 13 33.55 -0.13 15.28
C LEU A 13 32.12 -0.66 15.38
N ARG A 14 31.95 -1.95 15.69
CA ARG A 14 30.63 -2.59 15.78
C ARG A 14 29.83 -2.23 17.03
N GLN A 15 30.48 -1.70 18.07
CA GLN A 15 29.79 -1.11 19.21
C GLN A 15 29.10 0.20 18.84
N GLN A 16 29.58 0.89 17.80
CA GLN A 16 29.08 2.20 17.37
C GLN A 16 28.18 2.11 16.15
N LEU A 17 28.40 1.13 15.28
CA LEU A 17 27.71 0.99 14.00
C LEU A 17 27.22 -0.45 13.79
N PRO A 18 26.01 -0.64 13.22
CA PRO A 18 25.49 -1.97 12.87
C PRO A 18 26.13 -2.51 11.58
N ALA A 19 27.47 -2.59 11.56
CA ALA A 19 28.23 -3.03 10.40
C ALA A 19 28.71 -4.49 10.53
N SER A 20 28.80 -5.17 9.38
CA SER A 20 29.36 -6.51 9.32
C SER A 20 30.87 -6.51 9.58
N ILE A 21 31.43 -7.66 9.97
CA ILE A 21 32.88 -7.82 10.18
C ILE A 21 33.66 -7.53 8.88
N SER A 22 33.15 -7.97 7.73
CA SER A 22 33.79 -7.72 6.43
C SER A 22 33.81 -6.24 6.09
N THR A 23 32.70 -5.53 6.32
CA THR A 23 32.62 -4.07 6.15
C THR A 23 33.61 -3.35 7.06
N CYS A 24 33.73 -3.76 8.33
CA CYS A 24 34.68 -3.16 9.27
C CYS A 24 36.14 -3.41 8.85
N ARG A 25 36.46 -4.63 8.39
CA ARG A 25 37.81 -4.95 7.87
C ARG A 25 38.16 -4.09 6.66
N GLN A 26 37.21 -3.96 5.72
CA GLN A 26 37.40 -3.13 4.54
C GLN A 26 37.63 -1.67 4.94
N ALA A 27 36.77 -1.11 5.80
CA ALA A 27 36.91 0.27 6.27
C ALA A 27 38.25 0.53 6.95
N LEU A 28 38.74 -0.41 7.78
CA LEU A 28 40.04 -0.31 8.42
C LEU A 28 41.19 -0.39 7.40
N MET A 29 41.08 -1.23 6.38
CA MET A 29 42.08 -1.32 5.31
C MET A 29 42.17 -0.01 4.52
N GLU A 30 41.04 0.52 4.06
CA GLU A 30 40.94 1.79 3.31
C GLU A 30 41.41 3.00 4.13
N SER A 31 41.36 2.90 5.46
CA SER A 31 41.71 3.99 6.39
C SER A 31 43.11 3.85 6.98
N GLY A 32 43.95 2.91 6.51
CA GLY A 32 45.27 2.67 7.10
C GLY A 32 45.22 2.26 8.58
N GLY A 33 44.10 1.68 9.01
CA GLY A 33 43.81 1.28 10.38
C GLY A 33 43.23 2.38 11.27
N ASP A 34 43.10 3.63 10.82
CA ASP A 34 42.52 4.71 11.63
C ASP A 34 41.03 4.46 11.90
N LEU A 35 40.65 4.45 13.19
CA LEU A 35 39.30 4.13 13.63
C LEU A 35 38.29 5.22 13.28
N ALA A 36 38.67 6.49 13.35
CA ALA A 36 37.76 7.61 13.06
C ALA A 36 37.48 7.69 11.55
N MET A 37 38.52 7.52 10.72
CA MET A 37 38.38 7.43 9.28
C MET A 37 37.58 6.18 8.86
N ALA A 38 37.83 5.03 9.49
CA ALA A 38 37.06 3.82 9.22
C ALA A 38 35.58 3.98 9.61
N HIS A 39 35.29 4.60 10.75
CA HIS A 39 33.92 4.94 11.15
C HIS A 39 33.25 5.85 10.11
N ALA A 40 33.90 6.95 9.71
CA ALA A 40 33.37 7.87 8.71
C ALA A 40 33.13 7.19 7.36
N TRP A 41 34.02 6.26 6.96
CA TRP A 41 33.86 5.47 5.75
C TRP A 41 32.61 4.58 5.79
N ILE A 42 32.37 3.89 6.91
CA ILE A 42 31.19 3.03 7.09
C ILE A 42 29.93 3.87 7.07
N VAL A 43 29.89 5.01 7.77
CA VAL A 43 28.73 5.92 7.79
C VAL A 43 28.40 6.39 6.36
N ARG A 44 29.40 6.81 5.57
CA ARG A 44 29.17 7.20 4.16
C ARG A 44 28.57 6.08 3.32
N ARG A 45 29.01 4.84 3.54
CA ARG A 45 28.47 3.67 2.84
C ARG A 45 27.01 3.42 3.21
N LEU A 46 26.67 3.47 4.51
CA LEU A 46 25.29 3.28 4.98
C LEU A 46 24.36 4.40 4.45
N VAL A 47 24.84 5.65 4.45
CA VAL A 47 24.13 6.77 3.81
C VAL A 47 23.90 6.51 2.34
N ALA A 48 24.92 6.07 1.59
CA ALA A 48 24.78 5.78 0.17
C ALA A 48 23.74 4.66 -0.11
N GLU A 49 23.75 3.59 0.69
CA GLU A 49 22.79 2.49 0.59
C GLU A 49 21.35 2.96 0.84
N TYR A 50 21.14 3.71 1.92
CA TYR A 50 19.83 4.26 2.25
C TYR A 50 19.30 5.19 1.15
N ARG A 51 20.16 6.05 0.60
CA ARG A 51 19.81 6.93 -0.53
C ARG A 51 19.45 6.16 -1.78
N GLN A 52 20.14 5.06 -2.07
CA GLN A 52 19.80 4.23 -3.21
C GLN A 52 18.37 3.65 -3.11
N ARG A 53 17.91 3.36 -1.89
CA ARG A 53 16.58 2.75 -1.64
C ARG A 53 15.46 3.77 -1.51
N THR A 54 15.76 5.02 -1.13
CA THR A 54 14.76 6.06 -0.84
C THR A 54 14.77 7.23 -1.82
N GLY A 55 15.87 7.43 -2.55
CA GLY A 55 16.10 8.64 -3.34
C GLY A 55 16.42 9.89 -2.51
N ALA A 56 16.56 9.78 -1.18
CA ALA A 56 16.74 10.94 -0.31
C ALA A 56 18.04 11.74 -0.60
N PRO A 57 18.04 13.07 -0.40
CA PRO A 57 19.26 13.87 -0.37
C PRO A 57 20.26 13.39 0.69
N VAL A 58 21.55 13.69 0.50
CA VAL A 58 22.63 13.21 1.40
C VAL A 58 22.40 13.66 2.85
N ASP A 59 22.05 14.92 3.05
CA ASP A 59 21.90 15.48 4.40
C ASP A 59 20.69 14.90 5.13
N GLU A 60 19.59 14.66 4.42
CA GLU A 60 18.40 14.02 4.97
C GLU A 60 18.67 12.55 5.32
N ALA A 61 19.30 11.81 4.42
CA ALA A 61 19.70 10.42 4.66
C ALA A 61 20.65 10.28 5.86
N ALA A 62 21.61 11.20 6.01
CA ALA A 62 22.52 11.22 7.16
C ALA A 62 21.76 11.49 8.46
N ALA A 63 20.86 12.48 8.49
CA ALA A 63 20.05 12.79 9.65
C ALA A 63 19.12 11.63 10.05
N ASP A 64 18.47 10.98 9.08
CA ASP A 64 17.57 9.86 9.33
C ASP A 64 18.30 8.64 9.88
N LEU A 65 19.45 8.29 9.28
CA LEU A 65 20.29 7.21 9.79
C LEU A 65 20.83 7.53 11.18
N GLN A 66 21.28 8.76 11.44
CA GLN A 66 21.78 9.13 12.76
C GLN A 66 20.72 8.94 13.86
N ARG A 67 19.46 9.34 13.60
CA ARG A 67 18.34 9.13 14.53
C ARG A 67 18.03 7.65 14.78
N CYS A 68 18.37 6.79 13.82
CA CYS A 68 18.16 5.35 13.89
C CYS A 68 19.40 4.57 14.34
N GLY A 69 20.44 5.24 14.85
CA GLY A 69 21.69 4.57 15.24
C GLY A 69 22.43 3.94 14.07
N HIS A 70 22.27 4.50 12.87
CA HIS A 70 22.77 4.00 11.58
C HIS A 70 22.20 2.64 11.14
N ASP A 71 21.08 2.21 11.72
CA ASP A 71 20.32 1.05 11.25
C ASP A 71 19.49 1.43 10.01
N VAL A 72 19.89 0.90 8.85
CA VAL A 72 19.28 1.19 7.55
C VAL A 72 17.84 0.65 7.48
N GLU A 73 17.57 -0.55 7.98
CA GLU A 73 16.23 -1.14 7.91
C GLU A 73 15.24 -0.38 8.79
N ARG A 74 15.67 -0.01 10.00
CA ARG A 74 14.85 0.84 10.88
C ARG A 74 14.54 2.19 10.25
N ALA A 75 15.54 2.84 9.63
CA ALA A 75 15.35 4.12 8.96
C ALA A 75 14.39 4.01 7.76
N LEU A 76 14.39 2.88 7.04
CA LEU A 76 13.52 2.65 5.89
C LEU A 76 12.07 2.47 6.30
N VAL A 77 11.80 1.73 7.37
CA VAL A 77 10.43 1.59 7.91
C VAL A 77 9.85 2.94 8.28
N LEU A 78 10.63 3.82 8.92
CA LEU A 78 10.19 5.17 9.28
C LEU A 78 10.00 6.08 8.07
N TRP A 79 10.83 5.91 7.04
CA TRP A 79 10.69 6.63 5.78
C TRP A 79 9.42 6.22 5.04
N GLN A 80 9.15 4.92 4.89
CA GLN A 80 7.95 4.41 4.22
C GLN A 80 6.65 4.91 4.88
N ARG A 81 6.64 5.09 6.21
CA ARG A 81 5.49 5.65 6.92
C ARG A 81 5.26 7.13 6.60
N ARG A 82 6.32 7.90 6.35
CA ARG A 82 6.25 9.33 5.95
C ARG A 82 5.99 9.50 4.45
N HIS A 83 6.41 8.52 3.66
CA HIS A 83 6.28 8.47 2.21
C HIS A 83 5.52 7.19 1.83
N PRO A 84 4.22 7.11 2.16
CA PRO A 84 3.41 5.97 1.75
C PRO A 84 3.47 5.86 0.23
N ALA A 85 3.65 4.63 -0.27
CA ALA A 85 3.55 4.39 -1.69
C ALA A 85 2.17 4.86 -2.17
N PRO A 86 2.07 5.45 -3.37
CA PRO A 86 0.76 5.74 -3.94
C PRO A 86 -0.05 4.44 -4.02
N PRO A 87 -1.37 4.49 -3.82
CA PRO A 87 -2.21 3.31 -4.00
C PRO A 87 -2.01 2.78 -5.42
N LEU A 88 -1.99 1.46 -5.55
CA LEU A 88 -1.89 0.81 -6.86
C LEU A 88 -3.04 1.28 -7.76
N PRO A 89 -2.83 1.36 -9.09
CA PRO A 89 -3.90 1.65 -10.03
C PRO A 89 -5.07 0.67 -9.86
N PRO A 90 -6.33 1.07 -10.13
CA PRO A 90 -7.50 0.24 -9.86
C PRO A 90 -7.47 -1.16 -10.49
N LEU A 91 -6.96 -1.27 -11.72
CA LEU A 91 -6.84 -2.58 -12.39
C LEU A 91 -5.86 -3.52 -11.69
N GLU A 92 -4.75 -2.99 -11.16
CA GLU A 92 -3.77 -3.79 -10.42
C GLU A 92 -4.34 -4.24 -9.07
N ARG A 93 -5.09 -3.36 -8.40
CA ARG A 93 -5.81 -3.71 -7.17
C ARG A 93 -6.82 -4.83 -7.41
N ILE A 94 -7.63 -4.72 -8.46
CA ILE A 94 -8.58 -5.77 -8.85
C ILE A 94 -7.88 -7.09 -9.16
N ALA A 95 -6.77 -7.05 -9.91
CA ALA A 95 -5.97 -8.22 -10.22
C ALA A 95 -5.35 -8.89 -8.97
N GLN A 96 -5.11 -8.12 -7.91
CA GLN A 96 -4.64 -8.61 -6.61
C GLN A 96 -5.77 -9.10 -5.69
N GLY A 97 -7.02 -9.08 -6.15
CA GLY A 97 -8.17 -9.59 -5.39
C GLY A 97 -8.88 -8.54 -4.53
N HIS A 98 -8.59 -7.25 -4.72
CA HIS A 98 -9.29 -6.18 -3.98
C HIS A 98 -10.62 -5.82 -4.66
N PRO A 99 -11.74 -5.84 -3.93
CA PRO A 99 -13.00 -5.32 -4.45
C PRO A 99 -12.92 -3.80 -4.62
N LEU A 100 -13.51 -3.29 -5.69
CA LEU A 100 -13.58 -1.86 -5.97
C LEU A 100 -14.98 -1.48 -6.43
N ALA A 101 -15.33 -0.20 -6.29
CA ALA A 101 -16.61 0.31 -6.74
C ALA A 101 -16.50 1.63 -7.50
N ALA A 102 -17.55 1.97 -8.24
CA ALA A 102 -17.76 3.28 -8.85
C ALA A 102 -19.23 3.68 -8.72
N GLU A 103 -19.49 4.98 -8.52
CA GLU A 103 -20.85 5.52 -8.52
C GLU A 103 -21.26 5.82 -9.98
N LEU A 104 -22.45 5.36 -10.35
CA LEU A 104 -23.09 5.66 -11.62
C LEU A 104 -23.87 6.97 -11.48
N ALA A 105 -24.28 7.55 -12.62
CA ALA A 105 -25.17 8.71 -12.59
C ALA A 105 -26.43 8.40 -11.77
N ALA A 106 -26.67 9.22 -10.75
CA ALA A 106 -27.85 9.15 -9.90
C ALA A 106 -29.13 9.31 -10.74
N GLN A 107 -30.19 8.66 -10.30
CA GLN A 107 -31.50 8.75 -10.95
C GLN A 107 -32.54 9.06 -9.89
N ASP A 108 -33.14 10.25 -9.96
CA ASP A 108 -34.08 10.74 -8.95
C ASP A 108 -33.47 10.65 -7.54
N ASP A 109 -34.18 10.06 -6.57
CA ASP A 109 -33.70 9.81 -5.20
C ASP A 109 -32.97 8.46 -5.05
N LEU A 110 -32.49 7.87 -6.16
CA LEU A 110 -31.77 6.59 -6.16
C LEU A 110 -30.27 6.79 -6.38
N ARG A 111 -29.49 6.10 -5.55
CA ARG A 111 -28.05 5.95 -5.73
C ARG A 111 -27.74 4.64 -6.43
N ARG A 112 -26.73 4.68 -7.30
CA ARG A 112 -26.42 3.60 -8.22
C ARG A 112 -24.91 3.36 -8.23
N PHE A 113 -24.50 2.11 -8.14
CA PHE A 113 -23.10 1.73 -8.05
C PHE A 113 -22.80 0.54 -8.93
N VAL A 114 -21.56 0.49 -9.42
CA VAL A 114 -20.92 -0.74 -9.91
C VAL A 114 -19.99 -1.22 -8.81
N HIS A 115 -20.12 -2.48 -8.40
CA HIS A 115 -19.24 -3.14 -7.44
C HIS A 115 -18.55 -4.32 -8.14
N VAL A 116 -17.23 -4.26 -8.26
CA VAL A 116 -16.40 -5.30 -8.86
C VAL A 116 -15.81 -6.16 -7.75
N LEU A 117 -16.15 -7.45 -7.77
CA LEU A 117 -15.73 -8.46 -6.82
C LEU A 117 -14.82 -9.48 -7.54
N PRO A 118 -13.53 -9.54 -7.20
CA PRO A 118 -12.63 -10.56 -7.73
C PRO A 118 -13.04 -11.96 -7.27
N GLY A 119 -13.13 -12.89 -8.22
CA GLY A 119 -13.42 -14.30 -8.00
C GLY A 119 -12.21 -15.20 -8.23
N ALA A 120 -12.45 -16.51 -8.22
CA ALA A 120 -11.40 -17.49 -8.47
C ALA A 120 -10.91 -17.45 -9.94
N HIS A 121 -9.64 -17.82 -10.15
CA HIS A 121 -9.05 -18.02 -11.48
C HIS A 121 -9.13 -16.81 -12.44
N GLY A 122 -9.20 -15.59 -11.91
CA GLY A 122 -9.28 -14.37 -12.72
C GLY A 122 -10.68 -14.06 -13.27
N ALA A 123 -11.72 -14.73 -12.74
CA ALA A 123 -13.10 -14.33 -12.96
C ALA A 123 -13.48 -13.16 -12.04
N PHE A 124 -14.49 -12.39 -12.44
CA PHE A 124 -15.02 -11.25 -11.70
C PHE A 124 -16.54 -11.33 -11.65
N GLU A 125 -17.11 -11.05 -10.47
CA GLU A 125 -18.51 -10.70 -10.33
C GLU A 125 -18.64 -9.18 -10.33
N VAL A 126 -19.57 -8.66 -11.11
CA VAL A 126 -19.91 -7.24 -11.16
C VAL A 126 -21.35 -7.08 -10.73
N ARG A 127 -21.57 -6.38 -9.63
CA ARG A 127 -22.90 -6.05 -9.11
C ARG A 127 -23.27 -4.64 -9.52
N LEU A 128 -24.43 -4.50 -10.16
CA LEU A 128 -25.07 -3.20 -10.37
C LEU A 128 -26.04 -3.00 -9.22
N VAL A 129 -25.68 -2.15 -8.27
CA VAL A 129 -26.44 -1.90 -7.05
C VAL A 129 -27.22 -0.60 -7.22
N THR A 130 -28.51 -0.62 -6.99
CA THR A 130 -29.37 0.56 -6.95
C THR A 130 -30.18 0.52 -5.66
N HIS A 131 -30.20 1.60 -4.89
CA HIS A 131 -31.03 1.72 -3.70
C HIS A 131 -31.42 3.18 -3.46
N ALA A 132 -32.44 3.40 -2.62
CA ALA A 132 -32.82 4.76 -2.21
C ALA A 132 -31.66 5.48 -1.49
N ALA A 133 -31.50 6.77 -1.75
CA ALA A 133 -30.41 7.59 -1.20
C ALA A 133 -30.38 7.62 0.33
N ARG A 134 -31.50 7.32 1.00
CA ARG A 134 -31.56 7.20 2.46
C ARG A 134 -30.69 6.06 3.01
N PHE A 135 -30.49 4.97 2.27
CA PHE A 135 -29.75 3.78 2.74
C PHE A 135 -28.22 3.96 2.65
N THR A 136 -27.76 4.96 3.39
CA THR A 136 -26.35 5.27 3.65
C THR A 136 -25.88 4.59 4.92
N GLU A 137 -24.58 4.37 5.05
CA GLU A 137 -23.97 3.89 6.29
C GLU A 137 -24.20 4.89 7.42
N THR A 138 -24.12 6.19 7.11
CA THR A 138 -24.26 7.23 8.12
C THR A 138 -25.67 7.27 8.73
N ALA A 139 -26.71 7.06 7.92
CA ALA A 139 -28.09 7.19 8.38
C ALA A 139 -28.72 5.87 8.86
N TYR A 140 -28.38 4.73 8.24
CA TYR A 140 -28.97 3.43 8.55
C TYR A 140 -27.94 2.38 8.99
N GLY A 141 -26.66 2.74 9.07
CA GLY A 141 -25.60 1.79 9.36
C GLY A 141 -25.49 0.71 8.29
N PHE A 142 -24.98 -0.45 8.70
CA PHE A 142 -24.96 -1.66 7.88
C PHE A 142 -26.29 -2.42 7.95
N ASP A 143 -27.44 -1.73 8.03
CA ASP A 143 -28.77 -2.38 8.01
C ASP A 143 -29.19 -2.69 6.56
N TYR A 144 -28.50 -3.67 5.99
CA TYR A 144 -28.74 -4.14 4.62
C TYR A 144 -30.07 -4.90 4.50
N ASP A 145 -30.63 -5.41 5.59
CA ASP A 145 -31.94 -6.06 5.59
C ASP A 145 -33.01 -5.06 5.16
N LEU A 146 -33.05 -3.87 5.78
CA LEU A 146 -33.99 -2.83 5.40
C LEU A 146 -33.79 -2.37 3.94
N ALA A 147 -32.54 -2.23 3.51
CA ALA A 147 -32.24 -1.85 2.14
C ALA A 147 -32.70 -2.93 1.13
N MET A 148 -32.48 -4.21 1.41
CA MET A 148 -32.90 -5.32 0.52
C MET A 148 -34.42 -5.54 0.48
N HIS A 149 -35.14 -5.21 1.57
CA HIS A 149 -36.61 -5.27 1.59
C HIS A 149 -37.28 -4.06 0.92
N ASP A 150 -36.52 -3.01 0.58
CA ASP A 150 -37.06 -1.84 -0.08
C ASP A 150 -37.47 -2.13 -1.53
N PRO A 151 -38.69 -1.76 -1.96
CA PRO A 151 -39.19 -2.09 -3.30
C PRO A 151 -38.46 -1.37 -4.44
N LEU A 152 -37.63 -0.36 -4.15
CA LEU A 152 -36.81 0.35 -5.12
C LEU A 152 -35.39 -0.21 -5.22
N THR A 153 -34.97 -1.05 -4.27
CA THR A 153 -33.64 -1.67 -4.29
C THR A 153 -33.54 -2.72 -5.38
N ARG A 154 -32.48 -2.64 -6.17
CA ARG A 154 -32.16 -3.60 -7.23
C ARG A 154 -30.68 -3.95 -7.15
N VAL A 155 -30.38 -5.23 -7.18
CA VAL A 155 -29.01 -5.73 -7.31
C VAL A 155 -28.98 -6.69 -8.48
N GLU A 156 -28.26 -6.34 -9.53
CA GLU A 156 -28.07 -7.19 -10.70
C GLU A 156 -26.64 -7.75 -10.69
N ARG A 157 -26.51 -9.06 -10.88
CA ARG A 157 -25.21 -9.75 -10.91
C ARG A 157 -24.84 -10.06 -12.35
N ARG A 158 -23.62 -9.70 -12.74
CA ARG A 158 -23.00 -10.09 -14.01
C ARG A 158 -21.64 -10.68 -13.75
N PHE A 159 -21.20 -11.55 -14.64
CA PHE A 159 -19.92 -12.25 -14.50
C PHE A 159 -19.04 -11.96 -15.70
N ALA A 160 -17.76 -11.70 -15.45
CA ALA A 160 -16.75 -11.45 -16.46
C ALA A 160 -15.59 -12.42 -16.28
N ASP A 161 -15.19 -13.11 -17.35
CA ASP A 161 -14.04 -14.01 -17.34
C ASP A 161 -12.81 -13.28 -17.86
N GLY A 162 -11.92 -12.90 -16.94
CA GLY A 162 -10.71 -12.15 -17.24
C GLY A 162 -10.90 -10.63 -17.39
N MET A 163 -9.77 -9.92 -17.35
CA MET A 163 -9.73 -8.45 -17.36
C MET A 163 -10.33 -7.82 -18.62
N GLY A 164 -10.21 -8.48 -19.78
CA GLY A 164 -10.78 -7.99 -21.03
C GLY A 164 -12.30 -7.95 -21.02
N ALA A 165 -12.93 -9.03 -20.53
CA ALA A 165 -14.38 -9.09 -20.37
C ALA A 165 -14.88 -8.08 -19.32
N LEU A 166 -14.14 -7.91 -18.23
CA LEU A 166 -14.44 -6.92 -17.20
C LEU A 166 -14.41 -5.50 -17.77
N ALA A 167 -13.38 -5.13 -18.53
CA ALA A 167 -13.26 -3.82 -19.14
C ALA A 167 -14.43 -3.50 -20.09
N ILE A 168 -14.83 -4.47 -20.93
CA ILE A 168 -15.99 -4.34 -21.82
C ILE A 168 -17.27 -4.12 -21.00
N LEU A 169 -17.46 -4.89 -19.94
CA LEU A 169 -18.64 -4.79 -19.09
C LEU A 169 -18.72 -3.42 -18.39
N LEU A 170 -17.62 -2.92 -17.84
CA LEU A 170 -17.56 -1.57 -17.24
C LEU A 170 -17.88 -0.48 -18.27
N GLN A 171 -17.33 -0.59 -19.48
CA GLN A 171 -17.57 0.37 -20.54
C GLN A 171 -19.04 0.41 -20.98
N GLN A 172 -19.74 -0.72 -21.00
CA GLN A 172 -21.19 -0.77 -21.28
C GLN A 172 -22.03 0.04 -20.30
N HIS A 173 -21.52 0.25 -19.08
CA HIS A 173 -22.14 1.06 -18.04
C HIS A 173 -21.55 2.47 -17.93
N GLY A 174 -20.72 2.88 -18.89
CA GLY A 174 -20.09 4.20 -18.90
C GLY A 174 -19.05 4.40 -17.80
N ILE A 175 -18.51 3.32 -17.22
CA ILE A 175 -17.47 3.40 -16.19
C ILE A 175 -16.10 3.28 -16.85
N ASP A 176 -15.27 4.29 -16.64
CA ASP A 176 -13.83 4.18 -16.83
C ASP A 176 -13.25 3.42 -15.63
N HIS A 177 -12.45 2.38 -15.88
CA HIS A 177 -11.80 1.61 -14.83
C HIS A 177 -10.85 2.46 -13.98
N ALA A 178 -10.34 3.58 -14.51
CA ALA A 178 -9.55 4.54 -13.73
C ALA A 178 -10.39 5.26 -12.64
N GLY A 179 -11.73 5.28 -12.79
CA GLY A 179 -12.66 5.85 -11.81
C GLY A 179 -13.09 4.88 -10.71
N LEU A 180 -12.63 3.63 -10.74
CA LEU A 180 -12.88 2.67 -9.67
C LEU A 180 -12.07 3.04 -8.42
N ARG A 181 -12.72 3.02 -7.27
CA ARG A 181 -12.18 3.42 -5.97
C ARG A 181 -12.43 2.35 -4.92
N ASP A 182 -11.88 2.55 -3.73
CA ASP A 182 -12.14 1.63 -2.63
C ASP A 182 -13.64 1.61 -2.32
N VAL A 183 -14.16 0.46 -1.91
CA VAL A 183 -15.55 0.34 -1.46
C VAL A 183 -15.78 1.29 -0.27
N ASP A 184 -14.76 1.44 0.59
CA ASP A 184 -14.72 2.35 1.75
C ASP A 184 -14.88 3.84 1.38
N ASP A 185 -14.69 4.21 0.11
CA ASP A 185 -14.89 5.59 -0.35
C ASP A 185 -16.36 5.93 -0.64
N PHE A 186 -17.28 4.97 -0.49
CA PHE A 186 -18.70 5.13 -0.83
C PHE A 186 -19.61 4.90 0.37
N ASP A 187 -20.48 5.88 0.63
CA ASP A 187 -21.50 5.82 1.66
C ASP A 187 -22.72 5.00 1.21
N SER A 188 -22.61 3.68 1.17
CA SER A 188 -23.66 2.75 0.76
C SER A 188 -23.65 1.47 1.60
N CYS A 189 -24.73 1.24 2.35
CA CYS A 189 -24.85 0.03 3.17
C CYS A 189 -24.76 -1.28 2.36
N LEU A 190 -25.10 -1.28 1.07
CA LEU A 190 -25.10 -2.48 0.22
C LEU A 190 -23.76 -2.80 -0.43
N LEU A 191 -22.80 -1.87 -0.46
CA LEU A 191 -21.45 -2.15 -0.94
C LEU A 191 -20.60 -2.87 0.13
N HIS A 192 -20.86 -2.54 1.39
CA HIS A 192 -20.07 -2.97 2.55
C HIS A 192 -20.59 -4.23 3.23
N SER A 193 -21.70 -4.77 2.76
CA SER A 193 -22.43 -5.82 3.44
C SER A 193 -22.35 -7.15 2.69
N PRO A 194 -22.34 -8.29 3.42
CA PRO A 194 -22.41 -9.62 2.84
C PRO A 194 -23.85 -9.93 2.38
N ILE A 195 -24.31 -9.19 1.37
CA ILE A 195 -25.68 -9.30 0.84
C ILE A 195 -25.94 -10.60 0.05
N ASP A 196 -24.96 -11.49 -0.03
CA ASP A 196 -25.02 -12.74 -0.78
C ASP A 196 -26.19 -13.63 -0.37
N ALA A 197 -26.63 -13.57 0.90
CA ALA A 197 -27.79 -14.31 1.38
C ALA A 197 -29.13 -13.86 0.74
N TYR A 198 -29.15 -12.67 0.13
CA TYR A 198 -30.33 -12.06 -0.50
C TYR A 198 -30.31 -12.13 -2.03
N LEU A 199 -29.23 -12.63 -2.65
CA LEU A 199 -29.02 -12.63 -4.11
C LEU A 199 -29.06 -14.02 -4.72
#